data_AF-A0A3L8C439-F1
#
_entry.id   AF-A0A3L8C439-F1
#
_cell.length_a   1.000
_cell.length_b   1.000
_cell.length_c   1.000
_cell.angle_alpha   90.00
_cell.angle_beta   90.00
_cell.angle_gamma   90.00
#
_symmetry.space_group_name_H-M   'P 1'
#
loop_
_entity.id
_entity.type
_entity.pdbx_description
1 polymer ?
#
loop_
_entity_poly.entity_id
_entity_poly.type
_entity_poly.pdbx_seq_one_letter_code
_entity_poly.pdbx_strand_id
1 'polypeptide(L)'
;MQAAKSLFTYPRYWAECYGTAPFLPMSRKEMDALGWDSCDIIIISGDAYVDHPSFGMAVIGRLLESQGFRVGIIAQPDWNSAEPFRALGKPNLFYAVSAGNMDSMINRYTADLKIRHDDAYTPNNEGGKRPDRAVLVYSQRCREAYKDVPVLIGGIEASLRRIAHYDYWSNKVRRSILMDSKADLLVYGNAERAVVEIAHRVASGQTMKDIRDVRGTACLINELPADWEVKDSTRIDTPGRVDPHYNPYHWEQTNAALEAPCATGDNSAGTEAQVVHIRPAAGSKKQYVLLPSYEKVSKDPVLYAHTSRVLHLETNPSNARTLVQKHADRFLWMNPPPVPLSTEELDDVFELPFQRVPHPAYGDARIPAYEMIRFSVNIMRGCFGGCSFCSITEHEGRVIQSRSEDSIIREVEKIRDMTPGFTGTISDLGGPTANMYMLNCVSEEIHQNCRRLSCVFPTICKNLVTDHSPTTRLYRRARQLPGIKRIMIASGLRYDLAVLDPEYVKELVTHHVGGYLKIAPEHTEDAPLSKMMKPGMGTYDQFKEMFDRFS
;
A
#
# COMPACT_ATOMS: atom_id res chain seq x y z
N MET A 1 -5.12 17.01 10.46
CA MET A 1 -5.23 16.35 9.13
C MET A 1 -6.37 17.00 8.34
N GLN A 2 -6.20 17.36 7.06
CA GLN A 2 -7.34 17.74 6.23
C GLN A 2 -8.20 16.48 6.10
N ALA A 3 -9.44 16.50 6.59
CA ALA A 3 -10.31 15.32 6.55
C ALA A 3 -10.45 14.86 5.10
N ALA A 4 -10.01 13.63 4.81
CA ALA A 4 -10.16 13.06 3.49
C ALA A 4 -11.65 12.86 3.21
N LYS A 5 -12.09 13.10 1.97
CA LYS A 5 -13.46 12.82 1.57
C LYS A 5 -13.74 11.33 1.74
N SER A 6 -14.82 10.99 2.44
CA SER A 6 -15.18 9.59 2.69
C SER A 6 -15.56 8.89 1.38
N LEU A 7 -15.17 7.61 1.25
CA LEU A 7 -15.38 6.79 0.05
C LEU A 7 -16.85 6.78 -0.42
N PHE A 8 -17.81 6.75 0.49
CA PHE A 8 -19.23 6.57 0.18
C PHE A 8 -20.02 7.88 0.18
N THR A 9 -19.33 9.03 0.18
CA THR A 9 -19.96 10.37 0.10
C THR A 9 -20.02 10.92 -1.33
N TYR A 10 -19.45 10.22 -2.30
CA TYR A 10 -19.59 10.61 -3.69
C TYR A 10 -21.03 10.33 -4.16
N PRO A 11 -21.65 11.24 -4.94
CA PRO A 11 -22.87 10.92 -5.65
C PRO A 11 -22.62 9.68 -6.51
N ARG A 12 -23.50 8.69 -6.40
CA ARG A 12 -23.39 7.50 -7.23
C ARG A 12 -23.54 7.88 -8.69
N TYR A 13 -22.78 7.19 -9.53
CA TYR A 13 -22.85 7.35 -10.97
C TYR A 13 -24.19 6.83 -11.50
N TRP A 14 -24.64 7.36 -12.65
CA TRP A 14 -26.00 7.16 -13.16
C TRP A 14 -26.40 5.68 -13.34
N ALA A 15 -25.41 4.81 -13.56
CA ALA A 15 -25.64 3.38 -13.78
C ALA A 15 -25.94 2.60 -12.49
N GLU A 16 -26.07 3.27 -11.33
CA GLU A 16 -26.56 2.64 -10.10
C GLU A 16 -27.95 1.99 -10.25
N CYS A 17 -28.74 2.44 -11.23
CA CYS A 17 -30.07 1.89 -11.53
C CYS A 17 -30.07 0.41 -11.94
N TYR A 18 -28.92 -0.12 -12.39
CA TYR A 18 -28.76 -1.55 -12.69
C TYR A 18 -28.57 -2.43 -11.46
N GLY A 19 -28.34 -1.83 -10.28
CA GLY A 19 -28.08 -2.56 -9.04
C GLY A 19 -26.71 -3.26 -9.02
N THR A 20 -26.55 -4.21 -8.10
CA THR A 20 -25.32 -4.97 -7.92
C THR A 20 -25.35 -6.26 -8.73
N ALA A 21 -24.32 -6.51 -9.54
CA ALA A 21 -24.16 -7.74 -10.30
C ALA A 21 -23.82 -8.92 -9.36
N PRO A 22 -24.34 -10.14 -9.58
CA PRO A 22 -23.93 -11.31 -8.81
C PRO A 22 -22.42 -11.55 -8.89
N PHE A 23 -21.86 -11.41 -10.08
CA PHE A 23 -20.42 -11.34 -10.35
C PHE A 23 -20.16 -10.20 -11.34
N LEU A 24 -18.98 -9.59 -11.26
CA LEU A 24 -18.56 -8.63 -12.29
C LEU A 24 -18.41 -9.39 -13.62
N PRO A 25 -19.03 -8.94 -14.72
CA PRO A 25 -19.06 -9.70 -15.96
C PRO A 25 -17.66 -9.88 -16.55
N MET A 26 -17.39 -11.11 -16.99
CA MET A 26 -16.21 -11.53 -17.74
C MET A 26 -16.50 -11.76 -19.23
N SER A 27 -17.77 -11.73 -19.65
CA SER A 27 -18.17 -11.89 -21.05
C SER A 27 -19.32 -10.96 -21.47
N ARG A 28 -19.46 -10.76 -22.79
CA ARG A 28 -20.62 -10.04 -23.37
C ARG A 28 -21.96 -10.66 -22.99
N LYS A 29 -22.03 -11.99 -22.96
CA LYS A 29 -23.25 -12.71 -22.59
C LYS A 29 -23.70 -12.40 -21.15
N GLU A 30 -22.74 -12.25 -20.23
CA GLU A 30 -23.04 -11.84 -18.85
C GLU A 30 -23.45 -10.37 -18.76
N MET A 31 -22.84 -9.49 -19.57
CA MET A 31 -23.29 -8.10 -19.68
C MET A 31 -24.74 -8.02 -20.20
N ASP A 32 -25.08 -8.81 -21.22
CA ASP A 32 -26.44 -8.87 -21.77
C ASP A 32 -27.44 -9.33 -20.71
N ALA A 33 -27.07 -10.31 -19.87
CA ALA A 33 -27.89 -10.77 -18.75
C ALA A 33 -28.09 -9.71 -17.66
N LEU A 34 -27.13 -8.80 -17.49
CA LEU A 34 -27.22 -7.63 -16.61
C LEU A 34 -27.93 -6.42 -17.26
N GLY A 35 -28.27 -6.51 -18.56
CA GLY A 35 -28.84 -5.41 -19.34
C GLY A 35 -27.82 -4.31 -19.66
N TRP A 36 -26.52 -4.63 -19.67
CA TRP A 36 -25.44 -3.68 -19.92
C TRP A 36 -24.99 -3.70 -21.38
N ASP A 37 -25.03 -2.55 -22.06
CA ASP A 37 -24.52 -2.38 -23.42
C ASP A 37 -22.97 -2.25 -23.47
N SER A 38 -22.38 -1.77 -22.39
CA SER A 38 -20.97 -1.40 -22.26
C SER A 38 -20.55 -1.42 -20.79
N CYS A 39 -19.24 -1.60 -20.55
CA CYS A 39 -18.65 -1.35 -19.24
C CYS A 39 -18.16 0.10 -19.18
N ASP A 40 -18.28 0.75 -18.03
CA ASP A 40 -17.67 2.06 -17.82
C ASP A 40 -16.18 1.90 -17.54
N ILE A 41 -15.83 0.89 -16.73
CA ILE A 41 -14.45 0.57 -16.37
C ILE A 41 -14.22 -0.93 -16.62
N ILE A 42 -13.11 -1.28 -17.26
CA ILE A 42 -12.69 -2.67 -17.43
C ILE A 42 -11.40 -2.90 -16.67
N ILE A 43 -11.42 -3.85 -15.75
CA ILE A 43 -10.27 -4.27 -14.97
C ILE A 43 -9.57 -5.44 -15.68
N ILE A 44 -8.27 -5.31 -15.94
CA ILE A 44 -7.42 -6.40 -16.43
C ILE A 44 -6.63 -6.97 -15.27
N SER A 45 -6.75 -8.28 -15.05
CA SER A 45 -6.09 -9.01 -13.97
C SER A 45 -5.20 -10.12 -14.49
N GLY A 46 -4.00 -10.25 -13.90
CA GLY A 46 -3.13 -11.42 -14.12
C GLY A 46 -3.52 -12.67 -13.31
N ASP A 47 -4.47 -12.55 -12.38
CA ASP A 47 -5.05 -13.66 -11.61
C ASP A 47 -6.41 -14.08 -12.20
N ALA A 48 -6.85 -15.30 -11.88
CA ALA A 48 -8.24 -15.69 -11.99
C ALA A 48 -9.17 -14.76 -11.18
N TYR A 49 -10.40 -14.57 -11.65
CA TYR A 49 -11.40 -13.81 -10.91
C TYR A 49 -12.00 -14.63 -9.77
N VAL A 50 -11.54 -14.35 -8.55
CA VAL A 50 -12.15 -14.84 -7.32
C VAL A 50 -12.81 -13.65 -6.64
N ASP A 51 -14.13 -13.69 -6.47
CA ASP A 51 -14.89 -12.58 -5.90
C ASP A 51 -14.83 -12.61 -4.37
N HIS A 52 -13.67 -12.28 -3.82
CA HIS A 52 -13.35 -12.40 -2.40
C HIS A 52 -12.64 -11.15 -1.88
N PRO A 53 -12.87 -10.71 -0.63
CA PRO A 53 -12.22 -9.52 -0.03
C PRO A 53 -10.70 -9.63 0.14
N SER A 54 -10.10 -10.78 -0.18
CA SER A 54 -8.65 -11.01 -0.16
C SER A 54 -8.00 -10.86 -1.53
N PHE A 55 -8.80 -10.64 -2.57
CA PHE A 55 -8.34 -10.42 -3.94
C PHE A 55 -8.49 -8.94 -4.27
N GLY A 56 -7.37 -8.22 -4.42
CA GLY A 56 -7.38 -6.76 -4.59
C GLY A 56 -8.20 -6.30 -5.80
N MET A 57 -8.22 -7.09 -6.87
CA MET A 57 -9.00 -6.81 -8.08
C MET A 57 -10.51 -6.88 -7.84
N ALA A 58 -10.96 -7.84 -7.01
CA ALA A 58 -12.35 -7.96 -6.60
C ALA A 58 -12.73 -6.80 -5.66
N VAL A 59 -11.87 -6.44 -4.70
CA VAL A 59 -12.09 -5.30 -3.81
C VAL A 59 -12.26 -4.00 -4.60
N ILE A 60 -11.35 -3.70 -5.53
CA ILE A 60 -11.44 -2.49 -6.36
C ILE A 60 -12.64 -2.55 -7.30
N GLY A 61 -12.94 -3.71 -7.89
CA GLY A 61 -14.10 -3.88 -8.77
C GLY A 61 -15.43 -3.64 -8.04
N ARG A 62 -15.62 -4.28 -6.88
CA ARG A 62 -16.81 -4.10 -6.04
C ARG A 62 -16.90 -2.69 -5.47
N LEU A 63 -15.77 -2.07 -5.13
CA LEU A 63 -15.75 -0.68 -4.71
C LEU A 63 -16.25 0.23 -5.83
N LEU A 64 -15.74 0.09 -7.05
CA LEU A 64 -16.20 0.89 -8.19
C LEU A 64 -17.68 0.63 -8.54
N GLU A 65 -18.14 -0.62 -8.45
CA GLU A 65 -19.56 -0.96 -8.61
C GLU A 65 -20.43 -0.27 -7.54
N SER A 66 -19.98 -0.23 -6.28
CA SER A 66 -20.69 0.45 -5.19
C SER A 66 -20.81 1.98 -5.39
N GLN A 67 -19.95 2.55 -6.24
CA GLN A 67 -20.02 3.95 -6.67
C GLN A 67 -20.99 4.16 -7.84
N GLY A 68 -21.66 3.11 -8.33
CA GLY A 68 -22.63 3.15 -9.43
C GLY A 68 -22.03 2.94 -10.82
N PHE A 69 -20.76 2.54 -10.94
CA PHE A 69 -20.13 2.26 -12.24
C PHE A 69 -20.41 0.82 -12.71
N ARG A 70 -20.56 0.62 -14.02
CA ARG A 70 -20.57 -0.73 -14.62
C ARG A 70 -19.15 -1.21 -14.80
N VAL A 71 -18.76 -2.22 -14.03
CA VAL A 71 -17.37 -2.70 -13.98
C VAL A 71 -17.29 -4.12 -14.53
N GLY A 72 -16.44 -4.33 -15.53
CA GLY A 72 -16.14 -5.66 -16.06
C GLY A 72 -14.73 -6.12 -15.70
N ILE A 73 -14.49 -7.42 -15.69
CA ILE A 73 -13.16 -8.01 -15.43
C ILE A 73 -12.73 -8.88 -16.61
N ILE A 74 -11.52 -8.66 -17.13
CA ILE A 74 -10.84 -9.59 -18.03
C ILE A 74 -9.69 -10.23 -17.24
N ALA A 75 -9.91 -11.49 -16.84
CA ALA A 75 -8.95 -12.27 -16.06
C ALA A 75 -8.06 -13.12 -16.98
N GLN A 76 -6.75 -13.03 -16.80
CA GLN A 76 -5.72 -13.80 -17.51
C GLN A 76 -5.88 -13.80 -19.05
N PRO A 77 -6.04 -12.62 -19.70
CA PRO A 77 -6.13 -12.59 -21.15
C PRO A 77 -4.84 -13.09 -21.79
N ASP A 78 -4.98 -13.84 -22.90
CA ASP A 78 -3.84 -14.18 -23.75
C ASP A 78 -3.24 -12.89 -24.33
N TRP A 79 -1.97 -12.63 -24.00
CA TRP A 79 -1.26 -11.41 -24.36
C TRP A 79 -0.52 -11.51 -25.69
N ASN A 80 -0.64 -12.62 -26.41
CA ASN A 80 -0.06 -12.75 -27.74
C ASN A 80 -0.81 -11.93 -28.80
N SER A 81 -2.04 -11.47 -28.50
CA SER A 81 -2.83 -10.59 -29.35
C SER A 81 -3.63 -9.57 -28.53
N ALA A 82 -4.17 -8.54 -29.19
CA ALA A 82 -5.08 -7.57 -28.57
C ALA A 82 -6.54 -8.03 -28.52
N GLU A 83 -6.92 -9.10 -29.23
CA GLU A 83 -8.31 -9.58 -29.31
C GLU A 83 -8.92 -9.93 -27.94
N PRO A 84 -8.23 -10.65 -27.03
CA PRO A 84 -8.77 -10.94 -25.70
C PRO A 84 -9.08 -9.69 -24.87
N PHE A 85 -8.40 -8.57 -25.14
CA PHE A 85 -8.63 -7.29 -24.46
C PHE A 85 -9.85 -6.54 -25.01
N ARG A 86 -10.42 -7.00 -26.13
CA ARG A 86 -11.67 -6.51 -26.73
C ARG A 86 -12.89 -7.33 -26.31
N ALA A 87 -12.72 -8.36 -25.47
CA ALA A 87 -13.79 -9.31 -25.12
C ALA A 87 -15.05 -8.64 -24.54
N LEU A 88 -14.90 -7.57 -23.74
CA LEU A 88 -16.00 -6.79 -23.17
C LEU A 88 -16.33 -5.52 -23.99
N GLY A 89 -15.64 -5.32 -25.10
CA GLY A 89 -15.65 -4.10 -25.90
C GLY A 89 -14.88 -2.93 -25.31
N LYS A 90 -15.17 -1.74 -25.83
CA LYS A 90 -14.54 -0.49 -25.42
C LYS A 90 -15.15 0.01 -24.11
N PRO A 91 -14.36 0.29 -23.06
CA PRO A 91 -14.88 0.91 -21.85
C PRO A 91 -15.21 2.39 -22.08
N ASN A 92 -16.22 2.91 -21.37
CA ASN A 92 -16.62 4.31 -21.51
C ASN A 92 -15.63 5.28 -20.84
N LEU A 93 -14.96 4.86 -19.76
CA LEU A 93 -14.05 5.69 -18.97
C LEU A 93 -12.59 5.28 -19.15
N PHE A 94 -12.19 4.08 -18.72
CA PHE A 94 -10.78 3.63 -18.79
C PHE A 94 -10.59 2.13 -18.57
N TYR A 95 -9.40 1.65 -18.93
CA TYR A 95 -8.88 0.36 -18.46
C TYR A 95 -8.12 0.51 -17.15
N ALA A 96 -8.32 -0.39 -16.20
CA ALA A 96 -7.55 -0.51 -14.96
C ALA A 96 -6.74 -1.80 -14.97
N VAL A 97 -5.41 -1.73 -14.96
CA VAL A 97 -4.53 -2.88 -15.19
C VAL A 97 -3.71 -3.20 -13.95
N SER A 98 -3.68 -4.47 -13.56
CA SER A 98 -2.79 -4.98 -12.51
C SER A 98 -2.31 -6.41 -12.82
N ALA A 99 -1.14 -6.75 -12.30
CA ALA A 99 -0.59 -8.10 -12.39
C ALA A 99 -1.34 -9.13 -11.54
N GLY A 100 -2.30 -8.71 -10.72
CA GLY A 100 -3.00 -9.56 -9.73
C GLY A 100 -2.50 -9.31 -8.30
N ASN A 101 -2.73 -10.28 -7.41
CA ASN A 101 -2.35 -10.23 -6.00
C ASN A 101 -0.86 -10.48 -5.77
N MET A 102 -0.13 -10.97 -6.77
CA MET A 102 1.31 -11.20 -6.70
C MET A 102 2.03 -10.60 -7.90
N ASP A 103 3.28 -10.19 -7.70
CA ASP A 103 4.16 -9.75 -8.77
C ASP A 103 4.34 -10.86 -9.82
N SER A 104 4.26 -10.50 -11.11
CA SER A 104 4.26 -11.50 -12.18
C SER A 104 5.58 -12.27 -12.28
N MET A 105 6.69 -11.64 -11.88
CA MET A 105 8.00 -12.29 -11.91
C MET A 105 8.19 -13.21 -10.71
N ILE A 106 7.78 -12.79 -9.51
CA ILE A 106 7.79 -13.65 -8.32
C ILE A 106 6.91 -14.90 -8.52
N ASN A 107 5.79 -14.72 -9.22
CA ASN A 107 4.88 -15.81 -9.55
C ASN A 107 5.50 -16.83 -10.51
N ARG A 108 6.27 -16.36 -11.50
CA ARG A 108 6.82 -17.24 -12.54
C ARG A 108 8.20 -17.79 -12.21
N TYR A 109 8.98 -17.11 -11.35
CA TYR A 109 10.36 -17.47 -11.07
C TYR A 109 10.59 -17.79 -9.58
N THR A 110 11.49 -18.72 -9.31
CA THR A 110 12.06 -18.90 -7.96
C THR A 110 13.14 -17.84 -7.69
N ALA A 111 13.55 -17.70 -6.43
CA ALA A 111 14.66 -16.81 -6.06
C ALA A 111 15.97 -17.15 -6.80
N ASP A 112 16.15 -18.41 -7.21
CA ASP A 112 17.29 -18.89 -8.00
C ASP A 112 17.09 -18.73 -9.52
N LEU A 113 16.16 -17.88 -9.96
CA LEU A 113 15.85 -17.63 -11.38
C LEU A 113 15.27 -18.83 -12.15
N LYS A 114 14.80 -19.88 -11.47
CA LYS A 114 14.19 -21.05 -12.14
C LYS A 114 12.72 -20.79 -12.43
N ILE A 115 12.25 -21.22 -13.59
CA ILE A 115 10.84 -21.10 -13.97
C ILE A 115 10.00 -22.09 -13.16
N ARG A 116 8.91 -21.60 -12.57
CA ARG A 116 7.86 -22.39 -11.93
C ARG A 116 6.93 -22.97 -12.99
N HIS A 117 6.47 -24.19 -12.77
CA HIS A 117 5.48 -24.85 -13.64
C HIS A 117 4.05 -24.68 -13.12
N ASP A 118 3.91 -24.09 -11.94
CA ASP A 118 2.67 -23.88 -11.22
C ASP A 118 2.38 -22.38 -11.00
N ASP A 119 1.09 -22.06 -10.88
CA ASP A 119 0.61 -20.73 -10.52
C ASP A 119 -0.64 -20.84 -9.63
N ALA A 120 -0.48 -20.49 -8.35
CA ALA A 120 -1.53 -20.61 -7.35
C ALA A 120 -2.78 -19.75 -7.63
N TYR A 121 -2.64 -18.71 -8.47
CA TYR A 121 -3.73 -17.81 -8.85
C TYR A 121 -4.38 -18.15 -10.19
N THR A 122 -3.96 -19.26 -10.80
CA THR A 122 -4.48 -19.74 -12.09
C THR A 122 -5.37 -20.97 -11.88
N PRO A 123 -6.46 -21.14 -12.66
CA PRO A 123 -7.26 -22.36 -12.62
C PRO A 123 -6.39 -23.60 -12.90
N ASN A 124 -6.65 -24.67 -12.14
CA ASN A 124 -5.89 -25.93 -12.16
C ASN A 124 -4.40 -25.80 -11.84
N ASN A 125 -3.99 -24.70 -11.20
CA ASN A 125 -2.59 -24.43 -10.86
C ASN A 125 -1.67 -24.37 -12.11
N GLU A 126 -2.21 -24.01 -13.27
CA GLU A 126 -1.46 -24.01 -14.53
C GLU A 126 -0.43 -22.86 -14.58
N GLY A 127 0.85 -23.20 -14.75
CA GLY A 127 1.88 -22.18 -14.99
C GLY A 127 1.76 -21.52 -16.37
N GLY A 128 2.31 -20.30 -16.49
CA GLY A 128 2.49 -19.64 -17.79
C GLY A 128 1.23 -19.01 -18.40
N LYS A 129 0.21 -18.69 -17.59
CA LYS A 129 -0.99 -17.91 -18.00
C LYS A 129 -0.85 -16.40 -17.77
N ARG A 130 0.32 -15.94 -17.33
CA ARG A 130 0.65 -14.52 -17.12
C ARG A 130 1.99 -14.18 -17.79
N PRO A 131 2.10 -13.05 -18.50
CA PRO A 131 3.38 -12.60 -19.03
C PRO A 131 4.30 -12.09 -17.92
N ASP A 132 5.60 -12.10 -18.20
CA ASP A 132 6.59 -11.39 -17.41
C ASP A 132 6.31 -9.88 -17.43
N ARG A 133 6.34 -9.26 -16.26
CA ARG A 133 6.03 -7.83 -16.07
C ARG A 133 4.64 -7.53 -16.64
N ALA A 134 3.66 -8.29 -16.17
CA ALA A 134 2.30 -8.33 -16.72
C ALA A 134 1.67 -6.94 -16.89
N VAL A 135 1.88 -6.01 -15.96
CA VAL A 135 1.36 -4.64 -16.07
C VAL A 135 1.85 -3.95 -17.34
N LEU A 136 3.12 -4.14 -17.74
CA LEU A 136 3.66 -3.56 -18.97
C LEU A 136 2.96 -4.12 -20.21
N VAL A 137 2.91 -5.45 -20.30
CA VAL A 137 2.37 -6.14 -21.47
C VAL A 137 0.87 -5.86 -21.61
N TYR A 138 0.12 -6.00 -20.52
CA TYR A 138 -1.32 -5.75 -20.52
C TYR A 138 -1.67 -4.30 -20.83
N SER A 139 -0.91 -3.32 -20.31
CA SER A 139 -1.13 -1.90 -20.65
C SER A 139 -0.95 -1.63 -22.14
N GLN A 140 0.08 -2.22 -22.75
CA GLN A 140 0.34 -2.08 -24.18
C GLN A 140 -0.76 -2.74 -25.02
N ARG A 141 -1.24 -3.92 -24.61
CA ARG A 141 -2.36 -4.60 -25.28
C ARG A 141 -3.68 -3.86 -25.15
N CYS A 142 -3.97 -3.22 -24.01
CA CYS A 142 -5.13 -2.33 -23.86
C CYS A 142 -5.08 -1.18 -24.86
N ARG A 143 -3.89 -0.56 -25.02
CA ARG A 143 -3.70 0.53 -25.98
C ARG A 143 -3.81 0.07 -27.43
N GLU A 144 -3.37 -1.14 -27.74
CA GLU A 144 -3.54 -1.75 -29.06
C GLU A 144 -5.02 -2.10 -29.33
N ALA A 145 -5.74 -2.57 -28.31
CA ALA A 145 -7.17 -2.85 -28.38
C ALA A 145 -7.96 -1.58 -28.71
N TYR A 146 -7.74 -0.50 -27.95
CA TYR A 146 -8.35 0.82 -28.14
C TYR A 146 -7.36 1.95 -27.80
N LYS A 147 -6.93 2.69 -28.83
CA LYS A 147 -5.86 3.70 -28.72
C LYS A 147 -6.23 4.90 -27.85
N ASP A 148 -7.49 5.32 -27.91
CA ASP A 148 -8.03 6.53 -27.30
C ASP A 148 -8.52 6.33 -25.85
N VAL A 149 -8.58 5.08 -25.39
CA VAL A 149 -9.02 4.76 -24.02
C VAL A 149 -7.88 5.00 -23.03
N PRO A 150 -8.10 5.76 -21.95
CA PRO A 150 -7.10 5.92 -20.89
C PRO A 150 -6.76 4.61 -20.19
N VAL A 151 -5.52 4.47 -19.75
CA VAL A 151 -5.02 3.30 -19.02
C VAL A 151 -4.50 3.73 -17.66
N LEU A 152 -5.14 3.22 -16.61
CA LEU A 152 -4.73 3.33 -15.21
C LEU A 152 -4.01 2.04 -14.80
N ILE A 153 -2.82 2.14 -14.21
CA ILE A 153 -2.08 0.97 -13.70
C ILE A 153 -1.99 0.98 -12.17
N GLY A 154 -2.07 -0.21 -11.55
CA GLY A 154 -2.03 -0.36 -10.10
C GLY A 154 -1.61 -1.77 -9.66
N GLY A 155 -1.84 -2.06 -8.37
CA GLY A 155 -1.46 -3.33 -7.75
C GLY A 155 -0.01 -3.36 -7.25
N ILE A 156 0.42 -4.49 -6.69
CA ILE A 156 1.75 -4.64 -6.07
C ILE A 156 2.86 -4.35 -7.08
N GLU A 157 2.76 -4.93 -8.28
CA GLU A 157 3.79 -4.77 -9.32
C GLU A 157 3.97 -3.30 -9.75
N ALA A 158 2.88 -2.56 -9.95
CA ALA A 158 2.98 -1.14 -10.33
C ALA A 158 3.44 -0.27 -9.16
N SER A 159 2.88 -0.51 -7.97
CA SER A 159 3.19 0.25 -6.76
C SER A 159 4.68 0.16 -6.42
N LEU A 160 5.26 -1.03 -6.35
CA LEU A 160 6.67 -1.20 -5.98
C LEU A 160 7.65 -0.73 -7.07
N ARG A 161 7.20 -0.62 -8.32
CA ARG A 161 8.00 -0.15 -9.46
C ARG A 161 7.69 1.29 -9.88
N ARG A 162 7.07 2.07 -8.98
CA ARG A 162 6.61 3.45 -9.24
C ARG A 162 7.74 4.44 -9.52
N ILE A 163 8.94 4.24 -8.95
CA ILE A 163 10.15 5.03 -9.23
C ILE A 163 11.26 4.14 -9.84
N ALA A 164 12.45 4.70 -10.09
CA ALA A 164 13.63 3.89 -10.40
C ALA A 164 13.87 2.83 -9.30
N HIS A 165 13.93 1.57 -9.69
CA HIS A 165 13.97 0.43 -8.79
C HIS A 165 14.99 -0.60 -9.25
N TYR A 166 15.59 -1.32 -8.31
CA TYR A 166 16.43 -2.47 -8.60
C TYR A 166 15.55 -3.67 -8.98
N ASP A 167 15.77 -4.20 -10.18
CA ASP A 167 15.11 -5.40 -10.68
C ASP A 167 16.06 -6.59 -10.54
N TYR A 168 15.83 -7.40 -9.51
CA TYR A 168 16.64 -8.58 -9.22
C TYR A 168 16.75 -9.54 -10.42
N TRP A 169 15.66 -9.72 -11.16
CA TRP A 169 15.58 -10.66 -12.30
C TRP A 169 16.47 -10.29 -13.49
N SER A 170 16.72 -9.00 -13.70
CA SER A 170 17.65 -8.53 -14.74
C SER A 170 18.98 -8.02 -14.17
N ASN A 171 19.14 -8.04 -12.85
CA ASN A 171 20.28 -7.52 -12.10
C ASN A 171 20.63 -6.06 -12.51
N LYS A 172 19.62 -5.20 -12.64
CA LYS A 172 19.77 -3.82 -13.12
C LYS A 172 18.79 -2.89 -12.42
N VAL A 173 19.17 -1.62 -12.30
CA VAL A 173 18.22 -0.56 -11.95
C VAL A 173 17.41 -0.19 -13.20
N ARG A 174 16.10 -0.38 -13.12
CA ARG A 174 15.15 -0.02 -14.17
C ARG A 174 14.50 1.32 -13.85
N ARG A 175 14.00 1.98 -14.90
CA ARG A 175 13.17 3.18 -14.78
C ARG A 175 11.82 2.84 -14.15
N SER A 176 11.05 3.87 -13.80
CA SER A 176 9.66 3.70 -13.36
C SER A 176 8.87 2.90 -14.39
N ILE A 177 8.02 1.98 -13.92
CA ILE A 177 7.13 1.18 -14.77
C ILE A 177 6.23 2.05 -15.65
N LEU A 178 5.89 3.26 -15.20
CA LEU A 178 5.06 4.21 -15.95
C LEU A 178 5.74 4.71 -17.23
N MET A 179 7.08 4.73 -17.27
CA MET A 179 7.84 5.07 -18.48
C MET A 179 7.74 3.99 -19.57
N ASP A 180 7.58 2.73 -19.15
CA ASP A 180 7.60 1.55 -20.03
C ASP A 180 6.17 1.11 -20.44
N SER A 181 5.18 1.30 -19.57
CA SER A 181 3.81 0.83 -19.77
C SER A 181 3.02 1.69 -20.76
N LYS A 182 3.39 2.96 -20.92
CA LYS A 182 2.60 3.99 -21.62
C LYS A 182 1.19 4.18 -21.03
N ALA A 183 1.02 3.85 -19.76
CA ALA A 183 -0.18 4.18 -19.00
C ALA A 183 -0.28 5.70 -18.79
N ASP A 184 -1.49 6.20 -18.59
CA ASP A 184 -1.76 7.62 -18.39
C ASP A 184 -1.53 8.04 -16.93
N LEU A 185 -1.81 7.14 -15.99
CA LEU A 185 -1.68 7.36 -14.56
C LEU A 185 -1.33 6.05 -13.84
N LEU A 186 -0.53 6.16 -12.77
CA LEU A 186 -0.23 5.05 -11.86
C LEU A 186 -0.86 5.35 -10.50
N VAL A 187 -1.53 4.36 -9.90
CA VAL A 187 -1.94 4.39 -8.50
C VAL A 187 -1.08 3.43 -7.68
N TYR A 188 -0.72 3.85 -6.46
CA TYR A 188 0.13 3.07 -5.57
C TYR A 188 -0.41 3.01 -4.15
N GLY A 189 -0.04 1.92 -3.49
CA GLY A 189 -0.52 1.54 -2.18
C GLY A 189 -2.02 1.20 -2.09
N ASN A 190 -2.63 1.41 -0.93
CA ASN A 190 -4.08 1.25 -0.73
C ASN A 190 -4.83 2.37 -1.49
N ALA A 191 -5.15 2.07 -2.74
CA ALA A 191 -5.56 3.05 -3.74
C ALA A 191 -7.07 3.31 -3.80
N GLU A 192 -7.89 2.78 -2.88
CA GLU A 192 -9.35 2.89 -2.89
C GLU A 192 -9.81 4.34 -3.10
N ARG A 193 -9.29 5.27 -2.29
CA ARG A 193 -9.63 6.70 -2.41
C ARG A 193 -9.23 7.27 -3.76
N ALA A 194 -8.03 6.96 -4.21
CA ALA A 194 -7.49 7.49 -5.45
C ALA A 194 -8.31 7.00 -6.65
N VAL A 195 -8.62 5.70 -6.69
CA VAL A 195 -9.40 5.08 -7.77
C VAL A 195 -10.82 5.65 -7.82
N VAL A 196 -11.50 5.80 -6.67
CA VAL A 196 -12.84 6.42 -6.61
C VAL A 196 -12.79 7.87 -7.08
N GLU A 197 -11.82 8.67 -6.61
CA GLU A 197 -11.69 10.07 -7.01
C GLU A 197 -11.38 10.22 -8.51
N ILE A 198 -10.47 9.40 -9.05
CA ILE A 198 -10.15 9.37 -10.48
C ILE A 198 -11.38 8.98 -11.30
N ALA A 199 -12.12 7.94 -10.90
CA ALA A 199 -13.29 7.47 -11.63
C ALA A 199 -14.37 8.57 -11.75
N HIS A 200 -14.68 9.25 -10.64
CA HIS A 200 -15.65 10.36 -10.64
C HIS A 200 -15.18 11.58 -11.44
N ARG A 201 -13.88 11.92 -11.37
CA ARG A 201 -13.32 13.02 -12.16
C ARG A 201 -13.35 12.73 -13.67
N VAL A 202 -12.99 11.51 -14.07
CA VAL A 202 -13.06 11.07 -15.48
C VAL A 202 -14.50 11.01 -15.96
N ALA A 203 -15.43 10.49 -15.14
CA ALA A 203 -16.86 10.49 -15.43
C ALA A 203 -17.45 11.91 -15.59
N SER A 204 -16.86 12.90 -14.90
CA SER A 204 -17.21 14.32 -15.04
C SER A 204 -16.57 15.01 -16.25
N GLY A 205 -15.86 14.26 -17.11
CA GLY A 205 -15.24 14.76 -18.34
C GLY A 205 -13.79 15.21 -18.20
N GLN A 206 -13.15 15.05 -17.03
CA GLN A 206 -11.73 15.36 -16.89
C GLN A 206 -10.85 14.34 -17.62
N THR A 207 -9.85 14.80 -18.36
CA THR A 207 -8.87 13.90 -19.00
C THR A 207 -7.93 13.32 -17.94
N MET A 208 -7.72 12.00 -17.97
CA MET A 208 -6.90 11.29 -16.96
C MET A 208 -5.47 11.84 -16.82
N LYS A 209 -4.86 12.33 -17.91
CA LYS A 209 -3.50 12.93 -17.92
C LYS A 209 -3.41 14.26 -17.16
N ASP A 210 -4.54 14.93 -16.94
CA ASP A 210 -4.61 16.21 -16.26
C ASP A 210 -4.87 16.05 -14.75
N ILE A 211 -5.16 14.83 -14.31
CA ILE A 211 -5.30 14.50 -12.89
C ILE A 211 -3.91 14.32 -12.29
N ARG A 212 -3.38 15.40 -11.70
CA ARG A 212 -2.00 15.45 -11.16
C ARG A 212 -1.92 15.72 -9.66
N ASP A 213 -3.05 15.86 -8.99
CA ASP A 213 -3.17 16.30 -7.60
C ASP A 213 -3.74 15.22 -6.66
N VAL A 214 -4.12 14.05 -7.19
CA VAL A 214 -4.71 12.97 -6.39
C VAL A 214 -3.62 12.23 -5.61
N ARG A 215 -3.80 12.10 -4.30
CA ARG A 215 -2.87 11.37 -3.43
C ARG A 215 -2.80 9.89 -3.79
N GLY A 216 -1.64 9.27 -3.61
CA GLY A 216 -1.42 7.87 -3.99
C GLY A 216 -1.30 7.65 -5.50
N THR A 217 -0.98 8.71 -6.27
CA THR A 217 -0.79 8.61 -7.72
C THR A 217 0.62 9.03 -8.15
N ALA A 218 1.05 8.52 -9.31
CA ALA A 218 2.20 9.02 -10.03
C ALA A 218 1.86 9.27 -11.51
N CYS A 219 2.33 10.38 -12.06
CA CYS A 219 2.13 10.78 -13.44
C CYS A 219 3.45 11.25 -14.07
N LEU A 220 3.49 11.37 -15.39
CA LEU A 220 4.65 11.88 -16.12
C LEU A 220 4.36 13.30 -16.62
N ILE A 221 5.20 14.26 -16.23
CA ILE A 221 5.13 15.66 -16.66
C ILE A 221 6.39 16.05 -17.44
N ASN A 222 6.24 17.01 -18.36
CA ASN A 222 7.36 17.47 -19.20
C ASN A 222 8.13 18.61 -18.52
N GLU A 223 7.41 19.46 -17.80
CA GLU A 223 7.96 20.63 -17.13
C GLU A 223 7.53 20.64 -15.67
N LEU A 224 8.44 21.09 -14.79
CA LEU A 224 8.16 21.23 -13.37
C LEU A 224 7.42 22.55 -13.13
N PRO A 225 6.46 22.59 -12.19
CA PRO A 225 5.73 23.80 -11.87
C PRO A 225 6.66 24.84 -11.24
N ALA A 226 6.69 26.06 -11.80
CA ALA A 226 7.59 27.14 -11.36
C ALA A 226 7.20 27.75 -10.00
N ASP A 227 5.95 27.58 -9.57
CA ASP A 227 5.39 28.10 -8.33
C ASP A 227 5.57 27.15 -7.14
N TRP A 228 6.35 26.07 -7.29
CA TRP A 228 6.64 25.11 -6.24
C TRP A 228 8.05 25.28 -5.67
N GLU A 229 8.16 25.14 -4.35
CA GLU A 229 9.43 25.11 -3.65
C GLU A 229 10.14 23.77 -3.88
N VAL A 230 11.41 23.83 -4.28
CA VAL A 230 12.23 22.65 -4.57
C VAL A 230 13.09 22.31 -3.37
N LYS A 231 12.86 21.14 -2.76
CA LYS A 231 13.83 20.53 -1.86
C LYS A 231 14.77 19.63 -2.68
N ASP A 232 15.96 20.13 -2.96
CA ASP A 232 16.96 19.37 -3.70
C ASP A 232 17.50 18.21 -2.85
N SER A 233 17.30 16.99 -3.33
CA SER A 233 17.86 15.75 -2.77
C SER A 233 18.66 14.98 -3.83
N THR A 234 19.11 15.65 -4.90
CA THR A 234 19.83 15.05 -6.04
C THR A 234 21.27 14.65 -5.71
N ARG A 235 21.76 15.05 -4.54
CA ARG A 235 23.10 14.75 -4.03
C ARG A 235 22.99 14.23 -2.60
N ILE A 236 24.04 13.55 -2.15
CA ILE A 236 24.18 13.13 -0.77
C ILE A 236 24.65 14.34 0.03
N ASP A 237 24.02 14.58 1.18
CA ASP A 237 24.48 15.59 2.13
C ASP A 237 25.92 15.25 2.52
N THR A 238 26.86 16.12 2.18
CA THR A 238 28.22 16.00 2.69
C THR A 238 28.18 16.53 4.13
N PRO A 239 28.64 15.77 5.16
CA PRO A 239 28.68 16.29 6.51
C PRO A 239 29.41 17.64 6.52
N GLY A 240 28.65 18.71 6.75
CA GLY A 240 29.19 20.05 6.82
C GLY A 240 29.97 20.27 8.12
N ARG A 241 30.65 21.40 8.22
CA ARG A 241 31.13 21.90 9.50
C ARG A 241 29.89 22.11 10.37
N VAL A 242 29.78 21.37 11.49
CA VAL A 242 28.74 21.63 12.49
C VAL A 242 29.07 23.01 13.06
N ASP A 243 28.20 23.99 12.81
CA ASP A 243 28.34 25.28 13.47
C ASP A 243 28.32 25.03 14.98
N PRO A 244 29.33 25.50 15.73
CA PRO A 244 29.34 25.32 17.17
C PRO A 244 28.05 25.92 17.71
N HIS A 245 27.30 25.15 18.50
CA HIS A 245 26.14 25.67 19.20
C HIS A 245 26.60 26.88 20.01
N TYR A 246 26.09 28.07 19.68
CA TYR A 246 26.37 29.27 20.44
C TYR A 246 25.87 29.02 21.85
N ASN A 247 26.78 28.94 22.82
CA ASN A 247 26.42 28.75 24.21
C ASN A 247 25.61 29.99 24.64
N PRO A 248 24.32 29.85 24.99
CA PRO A 248 23.49 31.00 25.38
C PRO A 248 23.99 31.71 26.65
N TYR A 249 25.01 31.16 27.33
CA TYR A 249 25.67 31.72 28.50
C TYR A 249 27.09 32.22 28.25
N HIS A 250 27.56 32.29 26.98
CA HIS A 250 28.82 32.96 26.66
C HIS A 250 28.64 34.49 26.75
N TRP A 251 28.87 35.02 27.94
CA TRP A 251 28.70 36.43 28.29
C TRP A 251 29.77 37.36 27.67
N GLU A 252 30.89 36.80 27.20
CA GLU A 252 32.09 37.59 26.89
C GLU A 252 32.06 38.32 25.53
N GLN A 253 31.15 37.97 24.62
CA GLN A 253 31.09 38.60 23.28
C GLN A 253 29.93 39.58 23.08
N THR A 254 28.95 39.61 23.98
CA THR A 254 27.80 40.51 23.90
C THR A 254 28.05 41.90 24.52
N ASN A 255 29.13 42.09 25.28
CA ASN A 255 29.35 43.35 26.01
C ASN A 255 30.14 44.43 25.28
N ALA A 256 30.82 44.13 24.18
CA ALA A 256 31.41 45.20 23.37
C ALA A 256 30.32 46.16 22.83
N ALA A 257 29.06 45.70 22.72
CA ALA A 257 27.91 46.50 22.34
C ALA A 257 27.07 47.03 23.52
N LEU A 258 27.28 46.52 24.76
CA LEU A 258 26.58 46.97 25.97
C LEU A 258 27.39 47.96 26.81
N GLU A 259 28.70 48.08 26.57
CA GLU A 259 29.58 49.10 27.16
C GLU A 259 29.77 50.33 26.26
N ALA A 260 28.93 50.50 25.23
CA ALA A 260 28.87 51.75 24.48
C ALA A 260 28.21 52.83 25.36
N PRO A 261 28.91 53.92 25.75
CA PRO A 261 28.25 55.01 26.46
C PRO A 261 27.12 55.55 25.59
N CYS A 262 25.94 55.73 26.16
CA CYS A 262 24.76 56.24 25.46
C CYS A 262 25.13 57.52 24.70
N ALA A 263 25.32 57.39 23.39
CA ALA A 263 25.57 58.52 22.52
C ALA A 263 24.25 59.27 22.36
N THR A 264 24.07 60.33 23.15
CA THR A 264 23.14 61.40 22.83
C THR A 264 23.64 62.08 21.57
N GLY A 265 23.16 61.64 20.41
CA GLY A 265 23.47 62.23 19.13
C GLY A 265 22.47 61.76 18.09
N ASP A 266 21.66 62.71 17.60
CA ASP A 266 20.82 62.57 16.41
C ASP A 266 21.65 61.98 15.27
N ASN A 267 21.39 60.73 14.92
CA ASN A 267 21.84 60.13 13.68
C ASN A 267 20.73 59.25 13.12
N SER A 268 19.82 59.93 12.42
CA SER A 268 18.93 59.34 11.44
C SER A 268 19.75 58.79 10.27
N ALA A 269 20.14 57.52 10.36
CA ALA A 269 20.60 56.74 9.21
C ALA A 269 19.83 55.41 9.21
N GLY A 270 18.94 55.28 8.22
CA GLY A 270 18.02 54.17 8.08
C GLY A 270 18.74 52.84 7.92
N THR A 271 18.73 52.05 8.98
CA THR A 271 18.85 50.60 8.88
C THR A 271 17.43 50.06 8.93
N GLU A 272 16.87 49.71 7.77
CA GLU A 272 15.59 49.02 7.72
C GLU A 272 15.70 47.76 8.59
N ALA A 273 14.91 47.71 9.66
CA ALA A 273 14.80 46.54 10.51
C ALA A 273 14.36 45.38 9.62
N GLN A 274 15.24 44.41 9.41
CA GLN A 274 14.89 43.20 8.68
C GLN A 274 13.92 42.41 9.56
N VAL A 275 12.62 42.57 9.29
CA VAL A 275 11.57 41.83 9.98
C VAL A 275 11.73 40.35 9.66
N VAL A 276 12.31 39.60 10.61
CA VAL A 276 12.37 38.14 10.53
C VAL A 276 10.97 37.61 10.76
N HIS A 277 10.25 37.32 9.68
CA HIS A 277 8.99 36.60 9.74
C HIS A 277 9.26 35.15 10.16
N ILE A 278 9.21 34.87 11.46
CA ILE A 278 9.14 33.50 11.96
C ILE A 278 7.74 32.98 11.61
N ARG A 279 7.61 32.40 10.42
CA ARG A 279 6.40 31.66 10.03
C ARG A 279 6.40 30.34 10.78
N PRO A 280 5.32 29.97 11.50
CA PRO A 280 5.16 28.59 11.93
C PRO A 280 5.23 27.68 10.70
N ALA A 281 5.83 26.50 10.84
CA ALA A 281 5.98 25.51 9.77
C ALA A 281 4.64 24.86 9.39
N ALA A 282 3.62 25.66 9.07
CA ALA A 282 2.56 25.25 8.17
C ALA A 282 3.20 25.19 6.77
N GLY A 283 3.74 24.02 6.42
CA GLY A 283 4.39 23.80 5.14
C GLY A 283 3.54 24.35 4.00
N SER A 284 4.16 25.16 3.13
CA SER A 284 3.50 25.56 1.90
C SER A 284 3.00 24.29 1.20
N LYS A 285 1.73 24.24 0.80
CA LYS A 285 1.13 23.08 0.11
C LYS A 285 1.77 22.78 -1.25
N LYS A 286 2.82 23.51 -1.65
CA LYS A 286 3.49 23.45 -2.95
C LYS A 286 5.00 23.26 -2.78
N GLN A 287 5.40 22.17 -2.15
CA GLN A 287 6.81 21.76 -2.04
C GLN A 287 6.97 20.34 -2.59
N TYR A 288 8.02 20.10 -3.38
CA TYR A 288 8.41 18.76 -3.81
C TYR A 288 9.88 18.47 -3.52
N VAL A 289 10.22 17.19 -3.36
CA VAL A 289 11.60 16.73 -3.21
C VAL A 289 12.11 16.23 -4.56
N LEU A 290 13.19 16.82 -5.04
CA LEU A 290 13.84 16.40 -6.28
C LEU A 290 14.84 15.27 -5.99
N LEU A 291 14.50 14.06 -6.44
CA LEU A 291 15.34 12.88 -6.31
C LEU A 291 16.46 12.86 -7.37
N PRO A 292 17.57 12.14 -7.12
CA PRO A 292 18.57 11.88 -8.15
C PRO A 292 17.91 11.23 -9.38
N SER A 293 18.34 11.64 -10.58
CA SER A 293 17.76 11.14 -11.84
C SER A 293 18.02 9.65 -12.02
N TYR A 294 17.19 9.00 -12.84
CA TYR A 294 17.36 7.60 -13.21
C TYR A 294 18.78 7.29 -13.74
N GLU A 295 19.32 8.18 -14.57
CA GLU A 295 20.64 8.01 -15.20
C GLU A 295 21.78 8.04 -14.18
N LYS A 296 21.56 8.72 -13.04
CA LYS A 296 22.52 8.72 -11.92
C LYS A 296 22.36 7.48 -11.05
N VAL A 297 21.15 7.19 -10.58
CA VAL A 297 20.91 6.05 -9.66
C VAL A 297 21.16 4.70 -10.32
N SER A 298 21.08 4.60 -11.64
CA SER A 298 21.43 3.38 -12.38
C SER A 298 22.93 3.11 -12.46
N LYS A 299 23.77 4.10 -12.16
CA LYS A 299 25.24 4.02 -12.24
C LYS A 299 25.93 4.14 -10.88
N ASP A 300 25.22 4.62 -9.87
CA ASP A 300 25.76 4.88 -8.54
C ASP A 300 24.89 4.21 -7.46
N PRO A 301 25.37 3.11 -6.85
CA PRO A 301 24.66 2.40 -5.78
C PRO A 301 24.40 3.25 -4.53
N VAL A 302 25.25 4.25 -4.25
CA VAL A 302 25.09 5.13 -3.08
C VAL A 302 23.94 6.12 -3.32
N LEU A 303 23.86 6.69 -4.53
CA LEU A 303 22.72 7.52 -4.92
C LEU A 303 21.41 6.72 -5.00
N TYR A 304 21.47 5.45 -5.38
CA TYR A 304 20.32 4.54 -5.30
C TYR A 304 19.86 4.35 -3.85
N ALA A 305 20.78 4.03 -2.93
CA ALA A 305 20.47 3.88 -1.51
C ALA A 305 19.91 5.18 -0.89
N HIS A 306 20.47 6.34 -1.26
CA HIS A 306 19.95 7.65 -0.87
C HIS A 306 18.52 7.88 -1.35
N THR A 307 18.25 7.59 -2.62
CA THR A 307 16.90 7.70 -3.21
C THR A 307 15.91 6.80 -2.48
N SER A 308 16.30 5.55 -2.20
CA SER A 308 15.47 4.61 -1.43
C SER A 308 15.20 5.13 -0.01
N ARG A 309 16.21 5.66 0.67
CA ARG A 309 16.02 6.27 2.01
C ARG A 309 15.02 7.42 1.97
N VAL A 310 15.15 8.33 0.99
CA VAL A 310 14.22 9.47 0.85
C VAL A 310 12.81 8.98 0.57
N LEU A 311 12.63 7.99 -0.32
CA LEU A 311 11.34 7.36 -0.58
C LEU A 311 10.70 6.83 0.72
N HIS A 312 11.46 6.10 1.53
CA HIS A 312 10.97 5.52 2.78
C HIS A 312 10.63 6.59 3.84
N LEU A 313 11.32 7.73 3.84
CA LEU A 313 11.02 8.86 4.73
C LEU A 313 9.73 9.59 4.36
N GLU A 314 9.32 9.56 3.09
CA GLU A 314 8.08 10.17 2.59
C GLU A 314 6.91 9.17 2.56
N THR A 315 6.90 8.17 3.45
CA THR A 315 5.82 7.17 3.57
C THR A 315 4.70 7.58 4.52
N ASN A 316 4.91 8.57 5.40
CA ASN A 316 3.89 9.04 6.34
C ASN A 316 2.90 9.98 5.64
N PRO A 317 1.62 9.60 5.43
CA PRO A 317 0.66 10.41 4.69
C PRO A 317 0.49 11.83 5.25
N SER A 318 0.70 12.03 6.55
CA SER A 318 0.49 13.31 7.23
C SER A 318 1.56 14.36 6.91
N ASN A 319 2.79 13.95 6.60
CA ASN A 319 3.91 14.87 6.34
C ASN A 319 4.71 14.55 5.07
N ALA A 320 4.31 13.52 4.33
CA ALA A 320 4.90 13.14 3.07
C ALA A 320 4.76 14.27 2.05
N ARG A 321 5.85 14.51 1.32
CA ARG A 321 5.93 15.49 0.24
C ARG A 321 5.77 14.81 -1.10
N THR A 322 5.45 15.61 -2.12
CA THR A 322 5.54 15.16 -3.51
C THR A 322 7.00 14.79 -3.81
N LEU A 323 7.20 13.64 -4.44
CA LEU A 323 8.51 13.20 -4.91
C LEU A 323 8.60 13.35 -6.42
N VAL A 324 9.73 13.87 -6.89
CA VAL A 324 9.98 14.07 -8.32
C VAL A 324 11.28 13.41 -8.72
N GLN A 325 11.24 12.56 -9.75
CA GLN A 325 12.44 11.94 -10.31
C GLN A 325 12.54 12.21 -11.80
N LYS A 326 13.69 12.72 -12.25
CA LYS A 326 13.95 12.90 -13.69
C LYS A 326 14.25 11.55 -14.35
N HIS A 327 13.60 11.29 -15.48
CA HIS A 327 13.85 10.17 -16.37
C HIS A 327 14.00 10.70 -17.80
N ALA A 328 15.22 10.72 -18.32
CA ALA A 328 15.57 11.34 -19.59
C ALA A 328 15.07 12.79 -19.70
N ASP A 329 14.15 13.06 -20.62
CA ASP A 329 13.56 14.37 -20.93
C ASP A 329 12.29 14.70 -20.13
N ARG A 330 11.81 13.76 -19.30
CA ARG A 330 10.56 13.91 -18.54
C ARG A 330 10.79 13.76 -17.04
N PHE A 331 9.78 14.16 -16.27
CA PHE A 331 9.75 14.02 -14.83
C PHE A 331 8.64 13.08 -14.42
N LEU A 332 8.98 12.10 -13.59
CA LEU A 332 8.02 11.35 -12.81
C LEU A 332 7.61 12.20 -11.62
N TRP A 333 6.33 12.55 -11.56
CA TRP A 333 5.70 13.28 -10.47
C TRP A 333 4.88 12.32 -9.63
N MET A 334 5.30 12.11 -8.38
CA MET A 334 4.63 11.20 -7.44
C MET A 334 4.00 12.01 -6.30
N ASN A 335 2.67 12.02 -6.27
CA ASN A 335 1.90 12.65 -5.21
C ASN A 335 2.10 11.91 -3.88
N PRO A 336 1.90 12.58 -2.73
CA PRO A 336 2.01 11.94 -1.41
C PRO A 336 1.13 10.69 -1.26
N PRO A 337 1.47 9.76 -0.36
CA PRO A 337 0.70 8.52 -0.15
C PRO A 337 -0.78 8.76 0.17
N PRO A 338 -1.66 7.80 -0.14
CA PRO A 338 -3.08 7.93 0.17
C PRO A 338 -3.28 8.11 1.68
N VAL A 339 -4.31 8.86 2.05
CA VAL A 339 -4.74 8.93 3.45
C VAL A 339 -5.41 7.60 3.80
N PRO A 340 -4.99 6.92 4.88
CA PRO A 340 -5.58 5.65 5.31
C PRO A 340 -7.11 5.72 5.44
N LEU A 341 -7.78 4.59 5.26
CA LEU A 341 -9.21 4.48 5.52
C LEU A 341 -9.49 4.55 7.02
N SER A 342 -10.62 5.14 7.40
CA SER A 342 -11.14 4.97 8.76
C SER A 342 -11.57 3.52 8.98
N THR A 343 -11.78 3.12 10.23
CA THR A 343 -12.36 1.80 10.55
C THR A 343 -13.71 1.59 9.87
N GLU A 344 -14.58 2.61 9.88
CA GLU A 344 -15.90 2.56 9.25
C GLU A 344 -15.78 2.35 7.72
N GLU A 345 -14.92 3.12 7.06
CA GLU A 345 -14.72 2.97 5.60
C GLU A 345 -14.09 1.62 5.25
N LEU A 346 -13.20 1.10 6.10
CA LEU A 346 -12.61 -0.21 5.89
C LEU A 346 -13.65 -1.32 6.07
N ASP A 347 -14.50 -1.21 7.08
CA ASP A 347 -15.61 -2.14 7.30
C ASP A 347 -16.57 -2.14 6.09
N ASP A 348 -16.97 -0.96 5.61
CA ASP A 348 -17.82 -0.83 4.43
C ASP A 348 -17.21 -1.52 3.20
N VAL A 349 -15.90 -1.37 2.97
CA VAL A 349 -15.19 -2.02 1.86
C VAL A 349 -15.17 -3.54 2.00
N PHE A 350 -14.94 -4.07 3.20
CA PHE A 350 -14.90 -5.52 3.44
C PHE A 350 -16.31 -6.15 3.53
N GLU A 351 -17.35 -5.34 3.73
CA GLU A 351 -18.75 -5.77 3.80
C GLU A 351 -19.50 -5.66 2.48
N LEU A 352 -18.85 -5.18 1.41
CA LEU A 352 -19.35 -5.25 0.05
C LEU A 352 -19.83 -6.67 -0.32
N PRO A 353 -20.76 -6.80 -1.29
CA PRO A 353 -21.46 -8.05 -1.58
C PRO A 353 -20.61 -9.07 -2.36
N PHE A 354 -19.51 -9.52 -1.75
CA PHE A 354 -18.64 -10.57 -2.27
C PHE A 354 -19.33 -11.93 -2.24
N GLN A 355 -19.21 -12.70 -3.33
CA GLN A 355 -19.68 -14.08 -3.39
C GLN A 355 -18.79 -15.05 -2.60
N ARG A 356 -17.55 -14.65 -2.30
CA ARG A 356 -16.51 -15.43 -1.62
C ARG A 356 -16.16 -16.75 -2.31
N VAL A 357 -16.40 -16.85 -3.61
CA VAL A 357 -16.09 -18.03 -4.43
C VAL A 357 -15.46 -17.59 -5.78
N PRO A 358 -14.74 -18.49 -6.47
CA PRO A 358 -14.32 -18.27 -7.84
C PRO A 358 -15.49 -18.00 -8.78
N HIS A 359 -15.22 -17.25 -9.86
CA HIS A 359 -16.22 -16.99 -10.88
C HIS A 359 -16.76 -18.32 -11.49
N PRO A 360 -18.08 -18.45 -11.74
CA PRO A 360 -18.68 -19.70 -12.22
C PRO A 360 -18.13 -20.21 -13.56
N ALA A 361 -17.56 -19.33 -14.38
CA ALA A 361 -16.91 -19.69 -15.65
C ALA A 361 -15.76 -20.70 -15.49
N TYR A 362 -15.20 -20.86 -14.28
CA TYR A 362 -14.13 -21.83 -14.01
C TYR A 362 -14.63 -23.25 -13.71
N GLY A 363 -15.94 -23.44 -13.49
CA GLY A 363 -16.50 -24.76 -13.13
C GLY A 363 -15.82 -25.36 -11.89
N ASP A 364 -15.37 -26.61 -12.01
CA ASP A 364 -14.70 -27.35 -10.92
C ASP A 364 -13.17 -27.11 -10.86
N ALA A 365 -12.66 -26.12 -11.60
CA ALA A 365 -11.22 -25.87 -11.64
C ALA A 365 -10.68 -25.48 -10.26
N ARG A 366 -9.59 -26.13 -9.86
CA ARG A 366 -8.94 -25.89 -8.57
C ARG A 366 -8.09 -24.62 -8.62
N ILE A 367 -8.36 -23.64 -7.76
CA ILE A 367 -7.53 -22.43 -7.60
C ILE A 367 -6.84 -22.48 -6.21
N PRO A 368 -5.55 -22.86 -6.13
CA PRO A 368 -4.86 -23.07 -4.85
C PRO A 368 -4.87 -21.86 -3.91
N ALA A 369 -4.71 -20.65 -4.45
CA ALA A 369 -4.75 -19.42 -3.66
C ALA A 369 -6.11 -19.26 -2.95
N TYR A 370 -7.22 -19.53 -3.66
CA TYR A 370 -8.56 -19.48 -3.07
C TYR A 370 -8.75 -20.53 -1.97
N GLU A 371 -8.31 -21.78 -2.19
CA GLU A 371 -8.41 -22.83 -1.17
C GLU A 371 -7.70 -22.47 0.14
N MET A 372 -6.56 -21.77 0.02
CA MET A 372 -5.79 -21.30 1.17
C MET A 372 -6.55 -20.23 1.97
N ILE A 373 -7.22 -19.30 1.28
CA ILE A 373 -7.78 -18.09 1.90
C ILE A 373 -9.27 -18.13 2.21
N ARG A 374 -10.03 -19.11 1.68
CA ARG A 374 -11.51 -19.09 1.76
C ARG A 374 -12.07 -19.09 3.19
N PHE A 375 -11.30 -19.60 4.15
CA PHE A 375 -11.64 -19.61 5.59
C PHE A 375 -10.75 -18.67 6.42
N SER A 376 -10.06 -17.74 5.78
CA SER A 376 -9.22 -16.72 6.43
C SER A 376 -9.94 -15.38 6.46
N VAL A 377 -9.74 -14.62 7.53
CA VAL A 377 -10.27 -13.28 7.71
C VAL A 377 -9.14 -12.30 7.94
N ASN A 378 -9.11 -11.24 7.13
CA ASN A 378 -8.19 -10.13 7.29
C ASN A 378 -8.77 -9.10 8.29
N ILE A 379 -8.08 -8.83 9.39
CA ILE A 379 -8.53 -7.94 10.47
C ILE A 379 -7.95 -6.53 10.37
N MET A 380 -6.84 -6.34 9.64
CA MET A 380 -6.15 -5.05 9.53
C MET A 380 -5.19 -5.00 8.35
N ARG A 381 -4.82 -3.78 7.94
CA ARG A 381 -3.82 -3.47 6.92
C ARG A 381 -2.72 -2.56 7.46
N GLY A 382 -1.56 -2.59 6.81
CA GLY A 382 -0.40 -1.78 7.14
C GLY A 382 0.58 -2.46 8.10
N CYS A 383 1.81 -1.94 8.14
CA CYS A 383 2.85 -2.43 9.04
C CYS A 383 3.84 -1.31 9.37
N PHE A 384 3.95 -0.93 10.65
CA PHE A 384 4.94 0.05 11.13
C PHE A 384 6.33 -0.56 11.38
N GLY A 385 6.52 -1.83 10.99
CA GLY A 385 7.77 -2.57 11.17
C GLY A 385 8.96 -1.90 10.51
N GLY A 386 8.75 -1.29 9.33
CA GLY A 386 9.79 -0.54 8.61
C GLY A 386 10.96 -1.40 8.13
N CYS A 387 10.75 -2.70 7.93
CA CYS A 387 11.80 -3.60 7.48
C CYS A 387 12.29 -3.20 6.08
N SER A 388 13.60 -3.14 5.87
CA SER A 388 14.22 -2.59 4.64
C SER A 388 13.87 -3.34 3.34
N PHE A 389 13.29 -4.54 3.42
CA PHE A 389 12.96 -5.41 2.30
C PHE A 389 11.44 -5.61 2.12
N CYS A 390 10.64 -5.13 3.08
CA CYS A 390 9.24 -5.51 3.19
C CYS A 390 8.37 -4.64 2.27
N SER A 391 7.62 -5.30 1.40
CA SER A 391 6.65 -4.63 0.52
C SER A 391 5.42 -4.10 1.26
N ILE A 392 5.12 -4.57 2.47
CA ILE A 392 3.90 -4.18 3.20
C ILE A 392 3.92 -2.69 3.52
N THR A 393 5.01 -2.19 4.13
CA THR A 393 5.11 -0.75 4.47
C THR A 393 5.10 0.12 3.22
N GLU A 394 5.73 -0.33 2.13
CA GLU A 394 5.75 0.41 0.85
C GLU A 394 4.41 0.40 0.10
N HIS A 395 3.65 -0.68 0.23
CA HIS A 395 2.37 -0.87 -0.44
C HIS A 395 1.20 -0.43 0.46
N GLU A 396 0.94 -1.13 1.55
CA GLU A 396 -0.20 -0.84 2.43
C GLU A 396 0.03 0.40 3.32
N GLY A 397 1.28 0.80 3.49
CA GLY A 397 1.67 1.92 4.34
C GLY A 397 2.07 1.50 5.75
N ARG A 398 2.57 2.47 6.50
CA ARG A 398 3.04 2.28 7.88
C ARG A 398 1.95 2.38 8.94
N VAL A 399 0.80 2.94 8.58
CA VAL A 399 -0.30 3.22 9.52
C VAL A 399 -1.20 2.00 9.57
N ILE A 400 -1.48 1.52 10.78
CA ILE A 400 -2.38 0.38 10.97
C ILE A 400 -3.82 0.84 10.75
N GLN A 401 -4.48 0.21 9.78
CA GLN A 401 -5.91 0.37 9.51
C GLN A 401 -6.60 -0.88 10.03
N SER A 402 -7.36 -0.75 11.12
CA SER A 402 -8.05 -1.88 11.76
C SER A 402 -9.52 -1.84 11.45
N ARG A 403 -10.08 -3.02 11.13
CA ARG A 403 -11.52 -3.22 11.04
C ARG A 403 -12.17 -3.19 12.42
N SER A 404 -13.47 -2.95 12.49
CA SER A 404 -14.16 -3.12 13.77
C SER A 404 -14.27 -4.59 14.12
N GLU A 405 -14.34 -4.85 15.41
CA GLU A 405 -14.58 -6.20 15.94
C GLU A 405 -15.90 -6.76 15.40
N ASP A 406 -16.94 -5.93 15.29
CA ASP A 406 -18.25 -6.35 14.78
C ASP A 406 -18.21 -6.73 13.30
N SER A 407 -17.49 -5.98 12.46
CA SER A 407 -17.32 -6.32 11.04
C SER A 407 -16.61 -7.65 10.87
N ILE A 408 -15.53 -7.88 11.64
CA ILE A 408 -14.76 -9.12 11.62
C ILE A 408 -15.66 -10.30 12.03
N ILE A 409 -16.45 -10.15 13.08
CA ILE A 409 -17.36 -11.19 13.57
C ILE A 409 -18.43 -11.51 12.53
N ARG A 410 -19.05 -10.50 11.91
CA ARG A 410 -20.00 -10.69 10.80
C ARG A 410 -19.37 -11.45 9.64
N GLU A 411 -18.10 -11.19 9.31
CA GLU A 411 -17.41 -11.94 8.26
C GLU A 411 -17.16 -13.40 8.65
N VAL A 412 -16.78 -13.67 9.91
CA VAL A 412 -16.65 -15.05 10.41
C VAL A 412 -17.98 -15.81 10.31
N GLU A 413 -19.10 -15.15 10.62
CA GLU A 413 -20.45 -15.72 10.45
C GLU A 413 -20.79 -15.95 8.97
N LYS A 414 -20.49 -14.99 8.08
CA LYS A 414 -20.64 -15.17 6.62
C LYS A 414 -19.82 -16.34 6.10
N ILE A 415 -18.59 -16.55 6.60
CA ILE A 415 -17.77 -17.72 6.23
C ILE A 415 -18.49 -19.01 6.63
N ARG A 416 -18.96 -19.08 7.88
CA ARG A 416 -19.68 -20.23 8.42
C ARG A 416 -20.92 -20.56 7.58
N ASP A 417 -21.67 -19.54 7.19
CA ASP A 417 -23.00 -19.71 6.59
C ASP A 417 -22.97 -19.84 5.07
N MET A 418 -22.01 -19.21 4.39
CA MET A 418 -22.01 -19.09 2.92
C MET A 418 -20.88 -19.87 2.24
N THR A 419 -19.76 -20.16 2.91
CA THR A 419 -18.58 -20.69 2.22
C THR A 419 -18.64 -22.22 2.12
N PRO A 420 -18.61 -22.80 0.91
CA PRO A 420 -18.69 -24.25 0.74
C PRO A 420 -17.56 -25.01 1.45
N GLY A 421 -17.92 -26.11 2.13
CA GLY A 421 -16.96 -27.00 2.78
C GLY A 421 -16.42 -26.49 4.13
N PHE A 422 -17.07 -25.51 4.76
CA PHE A 422 -16.68 -25.04 6.09
C PHE A 422 -16.89 -26.13 7.17
N THR A 423 -15.86 -26.43 7.95
CA THR A 423 -15.87 -27.52 8.94
C THR A 423 -15.96 -27.03 10.40
N GLY A 424 -16.06 -25.71 10.59
CA GLY A 424 -15.98 -25.05 11.90
C GLY A 424 -14.60 -24.51 12.25
N THR A 425 -13.63 -24.52 11.33
CA THR A 425 -12.28 -23.99 11.58
C THR A 425 -12.00 -22.77 10.71
N ILE A 426 -11.71 -21.63 11.34
CA ILE A 426 -11.14 -20.45 10.67
C ILE A 426 -9.64 -20.68 10.53
N SER A 427 -9.15 -20.65 9.28
CA SER A 427 -7.76 -21.02 8.96
C SER A 427 -6.75 -19.94 9.33
N ASP A 428 -7.17 -18.69 9.39
CA ASP A 428 -6.38 -17.57 9.90
C ASP A 428 -7.29 -16.39 10.28
N LEU A 429 -7.03 -15.77 11.43
CA LEU A 429 -7.66 -14.52 11.85
C LEU A 429 -6.56 -13.46 12.07
N GLY A 430 -6.10 -12.87 10.97
CA GLY A 430 -4.84 -12.15 10.94
C GLY A 430 -4.79 -11.05 9.89
N GLY A 431 -3.59 -10.76 9.40
CA GLY A 431 -3.33 -9.68 8.46
C GLY A 431 -1.85 -9.67 8.10
N PRO A 432 -1.30 -8.56 7.61
CA PRO A 432 0.13 -8.46 7.29
C PRO A 432 1.04 -8.81 8.49
N THR A 433 0.54 -8.61 9.70
CA THR A 433 1.15 -9.10 10.94
C THR A 433 0.05 -9.45 11.94
N ALA A 434 0.04 -10.65 12.51
CA ALA A 434 -1.10 -11.11 13.32
C ALA A 434 -1.38 -10.28 14.58
N ASN A 435 -0.35 -9.66 15.17
CA ASN A 435 -0.41 -9.01 16.47
C ASN A 435 -0.33 -7.46 16.44
N MET A 436 -0.60 -6.82 15.30
CA MET A 436 -0.63 -5.34 15.23
C MET A 436 -2.03 -4.73 15.22
N TYR A 437 -3.08 -5.54 15.35
CA TYR A 437 -4.47 -5.06 15.36
C TYR A 437 -4.69 -3.99 16.44
N MET A 438 -5.26 -2.85 16.04
CA MET A 438 -5.49 -1.64 16.85
C MET A 438 -4.23 -0.95 17.43
N LEU A 439 -3.01 -1.43 17.13
CA LEU A 439 -1.79 -0.79 17.60
C LEU A 439 -1.46 0.47 16.80
N ASN A 440 -1.41 1.61 17.47
CA ASN A 440 -1.12 2.91 16.87
C ASN A 440 -0.22 3.76 17.77
N CYS A 441 0.14 4.96 17.30
CA CYS A 441 0.86 5.92 18.13
C CYS A 441 -0.06 6.44 19.26
N VAL A 442 0.51 6.70 20.43
CA VAL A 442 -0.22 7.26 21.60
C VAL A 442 -0.83 8.63 21.32
N SER A 443 -0.30 9.38 20.36
CA SER A 443 -0.78 10.70 19.99
C SER A 443 -0.73 10.91 18.49
N GLU A 444 -1.84 11.42 17.96
CA GLU A 444 -1.98 11.76 16.55
C GLU A 444 -1.08 12.94 16.15
N GLU A 445 -0.80 13.87 17.05
CA GLU A 445 0.13 14.98 16.77
C GLU A 445 1.57 14.47 16.57
N ILE A 446 2.01 13.53 17.42
CA ILE A 446 3.33 12.89 17.29
C ILE A 446 3.38 12.15 15.96
N HIS A 447 2.33 11.38 15.67
CA HIS A 447 2.23 10.61 14.44
C HIS A 447 2.32 11.51 13.19
N GLN A 448 1.61 12.64 13.18
CA GLN A 448 1.61 13.58 12.06
C GLN A 448 3.00 14.15 11.76
N ASN A 449 3.83 14.36 12.78
CA ASN A 449 5.17 14.93 12.63
C ASN A 449 6.29 13.86 12.52
N CYS A 450 5.97 12.58 12.72
CA CYS A 450 6.95 11.51 12.77
C CYS A 450 7.55 11.21 11.38
N ARG A 451 8.89 11.14 11.32
CA ARG A 451 9.67 10.68 10.14
C ARG A 451 10.54 9.45 10.42
N ARG A 452 10.34 8.75 11.55
CA ARG A 452 11.09 7.50 11.86
C ARG A 452 10.78 6.42 10.83
N LEU A 453 11.77 5.70 10.34
CA LEU A 453 11.55 4.60 9.38
C LEU A 453 10.81 3.40 10.00
N SER A 454 11.13 3.10 11.26
CA SER A 454 10.53 2.00 12.02
C SER A 454 10.08 2.46 13.41
N CYS A 455 8.96 1.91 13.87
CA CYS A 455 8.48 2.09 15.25
C CYS A 455 9.07 1.04 16.22
N VAL A 456 9.75 0.02 15.72
CA VAL A 456 10.16 -1.17 16.48
C VAL A 456 11.67 -1.45 16.39
N PHE A 457 12.39 -0.70 15.55
CA PHE A 457 13.84 -0.79 15.38
C PHE A 457 14.50 0.59 15.53
N PRO A 458 15.72 0.68 16.12
CA PRO A 458 16.49 -0.39 16.78
C PRO A 458 15.89 -0.84 18.12
N THR A 459 15.04 -0.01 18.71
CA THR A 459 14.24 -0.31 19.88
C THR A 459 12.80 0.11 19.65
N ILE A 460 11.88 -0.48 20.42
CA ILE A 460 10.46 -0.13 20.39
C ILE A 460 10.28 1.33 20.81
N CYS A 461 9.56 2.08 19.98
CA CYS A 461 9.28 3.48 20.19
C CYS A 461 8.43 3.64 21.46
N LYS A 462 8.87 4.48 22.40
CA LYS A 462 8.12 4.82 23.62
C LYS A 462 6.71 5.41 23.39
N ASN A 463 6.45 5.91 22.18
CA ASN A 463 5.17 6.49 21.78
C ASN A 463 4.29 5.48 21.02
N LEU A 464 4.71 4.22 20.89
CA LEU A 464 3.90 3.15 20.28
C LEU A 464 3.06 2.48 21.36
N VAL A 465 1.76 2.35 21.12
CA VAL A 465 0.91 1.49 21.95
C VAL A 465 1.24 0.03 21.62
N THR A 466 1.55 -0.75 22.65
CA THR A 466 1.89 -2.19 22.54
C THR A 466 0.93 -3.09 23.32
N ASP A 467 -0.24 -2.56 23.69
CA ASP A 467 -1.30 -3.30 24.38
C ASP A 467 -2.07 -4.19 23.38
N HIS A 468 -2.01 -5.51 23.54
CA HIS A 468 -2.71 -6.45 22.66
C HIS A 468 -4.09 -6.83 23.19
N SER A 469 -4.60 -6.18 24.25
CA SER A 469 -5.95 -6.42 24.78
C SER A 469 -7.08 -6.36 23.73
N PRO A 470 -7.04 -5.50 22.69
CA PRO A 470 -8.06 -5.54 21.63
C PRO A 470 -8.01 -6.82 20.80
N THR A 471 -6.81 -7.33 20.54
CA THR A 471 -6.58 -8.56 19.77
C THR A 471 -7.06 -9.78 20.55
N THR A 472 -6.71 -9.89 21.84
CA THR A 472 -7.15 -11.01 22.68
C THR A 472 -8.66 -11.01 22.89
N ARG A 473 -9.29 -9.83 23.03
CA ARG A 473 -10.74 -9.71 23.09
C ARG A 473 -11.42 -10.22 21.83
N LEU A 474 -10.92 -9.82 20.65
CA LEU A 474 -11.43 -10.29 19.36
C LEU A 474 -11.32 -11.83 19.25
N TYR A 475 -10.17 -12.40 19.59
CA TYR A 475 -9.94 -13.84 19.55
C TYR A 475 -10.92 -14.61 20.43
N ARG A 476 -11.11 -14.15 21.68
CA ARG A 476 -12.06 -14.74 22.63
C ARG A 476 -13.49 -14.67 22.13
N ARG A 477 -13.92 -13.51 21.63
CA ARG A 477 -15.27 -13.32 21.10
C ARG A 477 -15.51 -14.23 19.90
N ALA A 478 -14.58 -14.25 18.95
CA ALA A 478 -14.72 -15.07 17.75
C ALA A 478 -14.77 -16.58 18.09
N ARG A 479 -14.02 -17.03 19.10
CA ARG A 479 -14.04 -18.42 19.58
C ARG A 479 -15.37 -18.83 20.23
N GLN A 480 -16.12 -17.89 20.77
CA GLN A 480 -17.42 -18.14 21.41
C GLN A 480 -18.58 -18.19 20.40
N LEU A 481 -18.34 -17.91 19.12
CA LEU A 481 -19.39 -17.91 18.11
C LEU A 481 -19.95 -19.32 17.87
N PRO A 482 -21.29 -19.48 17.83
CA PRO A 482 -21.92 -20.75 17.49
C PRO A 482 -21.46 -21.27 16.13
N GLY A 483 -21.11 -22.55 16.07
CA GLY A 483 -20.61 -23.21 14.85
C GLY A 483 -19.11 -23.03 14.59
N ILE A 484 -18.42 -22.18 15.35
CA ILE A 484 -16.96 -22.06 15.32
C ILE A 484 -16.36 -23.03 16.35
N LYS A 485 -15.55 -23.98 15.87
CA LYS A 485 -14.85 -24.99 16.70
C LYS A 485 -13.44 -24.56 17.04
N ARG A 486 -12.74 -23.91 16.09
CA ARG A 486 -11.35 -23.49 16.25
C ARG A 486 -11.05 -22.26 15.41
N ILE A 487 -10.20 -21.38 15.95
CA ILE A 487 -9.64 -20.25 15.23
C ILE A 487 -8.14 -20.39 15.27
N MET A 488 -7.54 -20.44 14.10
CA MET A 488 -6.09 -20.55 13.94
C MET A 488 -5.49 -19.18 13.69
N ILE A 489 -4.29 -18.94 14.21
CA ILE A 489 -3.43 -17.84 13.77
C ILE A 489 -2.26 -18.43 12.97
N ALA A 490 -2.35 -18.32 11.65
CA ALA A 490 -1.35 -18.81 10.70
C ALA A 490 -0.52 -17.66 10.08
N SER A 491 -0.95 -16.41 10.27
CA SER A 491 -0.20 -15.20 9.95
C SER A 491 1.05 -15.05 10.82
N GLY A 492 2.12 -14.50 10.24
CA GLY A 492 3.35 -14.22 10.98
C GLY A 492 3.15 -13.13 12.03
N LEU A 493 3.73 -13.30 13.22
CA LEU A 493 3.70 -12.29 14.28
C LEU A 493 5.05 -11.69 14.60
N ARG A 494 5.01 -10.50 15.21
CA ARG A 494 6.16 -9.78 15.74
C ARG A 494 6.40 -10.18 17.18
N TYR A 495 7.32 -11.12 17.37
CA TYR A 495 7.66 -11.67 18.68
C TYR A 495 8.23 -10.59 19.61
N ASP A 496 8.92 -9.60 19.05
CA ASP A 496 9.42 -8.42 19.77
C ASP A 496 8.32 -7.54 20.37
N LEU A 497 7.12 -7.53 19.78
CA LEU A 497 5.94 -6.93 20.42
C LEU A 497 5.27 -7.93 21.38
N ALA A 498 5.19 -9.21 20.99
CA ALA A 498 4.50 -10.22 21.78
C ALA A 498 5.12 -10.44 23.17
N VAL A 499 6.46 -10.35 23.30
CA VAL A 499 7.14 -10.48 24.61
C VAL A 499 6.73 -9.41 25.63
N LEU A 500 6.21 -8.27 25.16
CA LEU A 500 5.73 -7.20 26.04
C LEU A 500 4.36 -7.49 26.65
N ASP A 501 3.64 -8.49 26.14
CA ASP A 501 2.29 -8.84 26.57
C ASP A 501 2.15 -10.35 26.81
N PRO A 502 2.50 -10.83 28.03
CA PRO A 502 2.39 -12.24 28.37
C PRO A 502 0.98 -12.82 28.27
N GLU A 503 -0.05 -12.01 28.43
CA GLU A 503 -1.42 -12.48 28.34
C GLU A 503 -1.82 -12.76 26.88
N TYR A 504 -1.35 -11.92 25.94
CA TYR A 504 -1.49 -12.22 24.52
C TYR A 504 -0.82 -13.54 24.14
N VAL A 505 0.42 -13.77 24.59
CA VAL A 505 1.14 -15.02 24.29
C VAL A 505 0.39 -16.23 24.87
N LYS A 506 -0.13 -16.12 26.10
CA LYS A 506 -0.93 -17.17 26.72
C LYS A 506 -2.19 -17.50 25.90
N GLU A 507 -3.00 -16.50 25.55
CA GLU A 507 -4.21 -16.71 24.73
C GLU A 507 -3.85 -17.36 23.38
N LEU A 508 -2.84 -16.83 22.68
CA LEU A 508 -2.38 -17.29 21.38
C LEU A 508 -1.99 -18.78 21.43
N VAL A 509 -1.08 -19.14 22.33
CA VAL A 509 -0.48 -20.47 22.39
C VAL A 509 -1.50 -21.50 22.87
N THR A 510 -2.26 -21.20 23.92
CA THR A 510 -3.23 -22.14 24.50
C THR A 510 -4.41 -22.45 23.55
N HIS A 511 -4.80 -21.52 22.67
CA HIS A 511 -6.04 -21.66 21.91
C HIS A 511 -5.92 -21.62 20.38
N HIS A 512 -4.88 -20.99 19.83
CA HIS A 512 -4.86 -20.64 18.41
C HIS A 512 -3.69 -21.19 17.60
N VAL A 513 -2.70 -21.81 18.25
CA VAL A 513 -1.56 -22.45 17.58
C VAL A 513 -1.87 -23.92 17.30
N GLY A 514 -1.68 -24.34 16.04
CA GLY A 514 -1.99 -25.69 15.55
C GLY A 514 -0.85 -26.70 15.61
N GLY A 515 0.23 -26.34 16.30
CA GLY A 515 1.51 -27.07 16.33
C GLY A 515 2.68 -26.20 15.90
N TYR A 516 2.56 -25.45 14.80
CA TYR A 516 3.60 -24.52 14.34
C TYR A 516 3.10 -23.08 14.40
N LEU A 517 3.90 -22.20 15.01
CA LEU A 517 3.68 -20.76 15.00
C LEU A 517 4.68 -20.10 14.07
N LYS A 518 4.18 -19.29 13.12
CA LYS A 518 5.05 -18.50 12.25
C LYS A 518 5.46 -17.21 12.96
N ILE A 519 6.76 -17.01 13.10
CA ILE A 519 7.34 -15.80 13.66
C ILE A 519 8.12 -15.03 12.59
N ALA A 520 8.28 -13.74 12.79
CA ALA A 520 8.96 -12.86 11.85
C ALA A 520 10.37 -12.45 12.32
N PRO A 521 11.36 -13.38 12.36
CA PRO A 521 12.69 -13.10 11.83
C PRO A 521 13.08 -14.13 10.77
N GLU A 522 13.51 -13.67 9.60
CA GLU A 522 13.91 -14.55 8.50
C GLU A 522 15.40 -14.96 8.61
N HIS A 523 16.11 -14.54 9.67
CA HIS A 523 17.53 -14.83 9.89
C HIS A 523 17.85 -14.92 11.38
N THR A 524 18.96 -15.58 11.70
CA THR A 524 19.51 -15.72 13.07
C THR A 524 20.70 -14.82 13.38
N GLU A 525 21.28 -14.16 12.37
CA GLU A 525 22.58 -13.50 12.48
C GLU A 525 22.39 -11.99 12.60
N ASP A 526 23.10 -11.37 13.56
CA ASP A 526 22.95 -9.95 13.88
C ASP A 526 23.26 -9.04 12.69
N ALA A 527 24.27 -9.39 11.88
CA ALA A 527 24.67 -8.57 10.74
C ALA A 527 23.53 -8.43 9.70
N PRO A 528 22.94 -9.51 9.15
CA PRO A 528 21.72 -9.45 8.35
C PRO A 528 20.54 -8.76 9.05
N LEU A 529 20.24 -9.14 10.30
CA LEU A 529 19.09 -8.61 11.05
C LEU A 529 19.16 -7.08 11.21
N SER A 530 20.35 -6.54 11.47
CA SER A 530 20.58 -5.09 11.58
C SER A 530 20.28 -4.33 10.28
N LYS A 531 20.53 -4.95 9.11
CA LYS A 531 20.22 -4.36 7.79
C LYS A 531 18.75 -4.50 7.44
N MET A 532 18.11 -5.55 7.93
CA MET A 532 16.68 -5.80 7.79
C MET A 532 15.81 -4.96 8.72
N MET A 533 16.41 -4.25 9.69
CA MET A 533 15.72 -3.55 10.77
C MET A 533 14.90 -4.49 11.67
N LYS A 534 15.50 -5.63 12.01
CA LYS A 534 14.92 -6.63 12.90
C LYS A 534 15.76 -6.81 14.17
N PRO A 535 15.13 -7.20 15.29
CA PRO A 535 15.85 -7.45 16.53
C PRO A 535 16.68 -8.73 16.44
N GLY A 536 17.73 -8.83 17.27
CA GLY A 536 18.57 -10.02 17.39
C GLY A 536 17.86 -11.19 18.08
N MET A 537 18.56 -12.32 18.20
CA MET A 537 18.00 -13.57 18.72
C MET A 537 17.64 -13.55 20.22
N GLY A 538 18.22 -12.65 21.02
CA GLY A 538 17.90 -12.58 22.45
C GLY A 538 16.41 -12.30 22.74
N THR A 539 15.73 -11.54 21.89
CA THR A 539 14.27 -11.32 22.01
C THR A 539 13.48 -12.56 21.59
N TYR A 540 14.02 -13.37 20.68
CA TYR A 540 13.42 -14.66 20.32
C TYR A 540 13.51 -15.65 21.48
N ASP A 541 14.65 -15.72 22.18
CA ASP A 541 14.83 -16.64 23.30
C ASP A 541 13.82 -16.33 24.42
N GLN A 542 13.61 -15.05 24.75
CA GLN A 542 12.58 -14.62 25.69
C GLN A 542 11.17 -15.03 25.23
N PHE A 543 10.86 -14.85 23.94
CA PHE A 543 9.59 -15.28 23.38
C PHE A 543 9.40 -16.79 23.48
N LYS A 544 10.46 -17.57 23.19
CA LYS A 544 10.45 -19.03 23.26
C LYS A 544 10.22 -19.51 24.70
N GLU A 545 10.86 -18.91 25.69
CA GLU A 545 10.59 -19.23 27.11
C GLU A 545 9.13 -19.02 27.49
N MET A 546 8.51 -17.92 27.02
CA MET A 546 7.09 -17.65 27.23
C MET A 546 6.19 -18.64 26.47
N PHE A 547 6.55 -18.96 25.23
CA PHE A 547 5.84 -19.93 24.41
C PHE A 547 5.84 -21.32 25.07
N ASP A 548 7.03 -21.82 25.44
CA ASP A 548 7.21 -23.14 26.07
C ASP A 548 6.47 -23.21 27.42
N ARG A 549 6.37 -22.09 28.16
CA ARG A 549 5.63 -22.02 29.43
C ARG A 549 4.12 -22.17 29.28
N PHE A 550 3.54 -21.70 28.18
CA PHE A 550 2.07 -21.68 27.95
C PHE A 550 1.57 -22.75 26.97
N SER A 551 2.51 -23.52 26.37
CA SER A 551 2.25 -24.61 25.42
C SER A 551 1.63 -25.85 26.06
#